data_AF-A0A7D5M4P8-F1
#
_entry.id   AF-A0A7D5M4P8-F1
#
_cell.length_a   1.000
_cell.length_b   1.000
_cell.length_c   1.000
_cell.angle_alpha   90.00
_cell.angle_beta   90.00
_cell.angle_gamma   90.00
#
_symmetry.space_group_name_H-M   'P 1'
#
loop_
_entity.id
_entity.type
_entity.pdbx_description
1 polymer ?
#
loop_
_entity_poly.entity_id
_entity_poly.type
_entity_poly.pdbx_seq_one_letter_code
_entity_poly.pdbx_strand_id
1 'polypeptide(L)'
;MDEIEKIIDEISFRKSKSKNYEKMKVQEISKELQNIMKFEQESLKKIEGFEKMQKNQDVVNYLKMISKNTTQREITEIQEIYLKKIDSEYLNSK
;
A
#
# COMPACT_ATOMS: atom_id res chain seq x y z
N MET A 1 -2.98 -17.06 16.85
CA MET A 1 -1.69 -17.02 16.13
C MET A 1 -1.91 -17.06 14.63
N ASP A 2 -2.64 -18.06 14.12
CA ASP A 2 -2.89 -18.27 12.68
C ASP A 2 -3.46 -17.05 11.91
N GLU A 3 -4.32 -16.24 12.54
CA GLU A 3 -4.87 -15.03 11.90
C GLU A 3 -3.88 -13.85 11.84
N ILE A 4 -2.99 -13.73 12.83
CA ILE A 4 -1.92 -12.71 12.84
C ILE A 4 -0.92 -13.04 11.73
N GLU A 5 -0.51 -14.31 11.62
CA GLU A 5 0.42 -14.78 10.58
C GLU A 5 -0.15 -14.50 9.20
N LYS A 6 -1.45 -14.77 8.96
CA LYS A 6 -2.11 -14.43 7.69
C LYS A 6 -2.05 -12.94 7.36
N ILE A 7 -2.31 -12.06 8.33
CA ILE A 7 -2.22 -10.60 8.11
C ILE A 7 -0.77 -10.19 7.78
N ILE A 8 0.20 -10.74 8.51
CA ILE A 8 1.63 -10.47 8.27
C ILE A 8 2.06 -10.96 6.88
N ASP A 9 1.63 -12.14 6.48
CA ASP A 9 1.93 -12.74 5.19
C ASP A 9 1.32 -11.94 4.05
N GLU A 10 0.07 -11.49 4.18
CA GLU A 10 -0.58 -10.62 3.19
C GLU A 10 0.18 -9.29 3.01
N ILE A 11 0.57 -8.63 4.10
CA ILE A 11 1.34 -7.38 4.07
C ILE A 11 2.74 -7.62 3.45
N SER A 12 3.40 -8.70 3.84
CA SER A 12 4.72 -9.05 3.34
C SER A 12 4.71 -9.44 1.86
N PHE A 13 3.65 -10.10 1.40
CA PHE A 13 3.46 -10.44 0.00
C PHE A 13 3.21 -9.21 -0.88
N ARG A 14 2.53 -8.17 -0.35
CA ARG A 14 2.41 -6.89 -1.07
C ARG A 14 3.78 -6.27 -1.27
N LYS A 15 4.60 -6.23 -0.22
CA LYS A 15 5.96 -5.67 -0.26
C LYS A 15 6.85 -6.34 -1.31
N SER A 16 6.67 -7.63 -1.58
CA SER A 16 7.48 -8.35 -2.57
C SER A 16 7.03 -8.16 -4.02
N LYS A 17 5.83 -7.62 -4.27
CA LYS A 17 5.26 -7.38 -5.60
C LYS A 17 5.63 -6.01 -6.19
N SER A 18 6.90 -5.58 -6.08
CA SER A 18 7.31 -4.31 -6.69
C SER A 18 7.11 -4.36 -8.21
N LYS A 19 6.30 -3.44 -8.75
CA LYS A 19 6.09 -3.30 -10.20
C LYS A 19 7.07 -2.28 -10.77
N ASN A 20 7.36 -2.40 -12.06
CA ASN A 20 8.13 -1.38 -12.76
C ASN A 20 7.19 -0.25 -13.22
N TYR A 21 6.93 0.72 -12.34
CA TYR A 21 6.00 1.82 -12.58
C TYR A 21 6.46 2.77 -13.71
N GLU A 22 7.76 2.87 -13.98
CA GLU A 22 8.31 3.66 -15.09
C GLU A 22 7.76 3.21 -16.45
N LYS A 23 7.49 1.91 -16.61
CA LYS A 23 6.93 1.34 -17.84
C LYS A 23 5.42 1.47 -17.97
N MET A 24 4.73 1.91 -16.92
CA MET A 24 3.27 2.04 -16.89
C MET A 24 2.84 3.40 -17.46
N LYS A 25 1.65 3.46 -18.05
CA LYS A 25 0.98 4.70 -18.45
C LYS A 25 0.43 5.42 -17.23
N VAL A 26 0.23 6.73 -17.34
CA VAL A 26 -0.35 7.58 -16.30
C VAL A 26 -1.65 6.99 -15.73
N GLN A 27 -2.59 6.55 -16.58
CA GLN A 27 -3.86 5.96 -16.11
C GLN A 27 -3.69 4.66 -15.32
N GLU A 28 -2.70 3.85 -15.70
CA GLU A 28 -2.39 2.60 -15.01
C GLU A 28 -1.77 2.87 -13.64
N ILE A 29 -0.92 3.90 -13.56
CA ILE A 29 -0.34 4.38 -12.31
C ILE A 29 -1.42 4.92 -11.37
N SER A 30 -2.36 5.72 -11.87
CA SER A 30 -3.51 6.20 -11.09
C SER A 30 -4.32 5.04 -10.50
N LYS A 31 -4.56 3.99 -11.30
CA LYS A 31 -5.26 2.79 -10.84
C LYS A 31 -4.47 2.05 -9.76
N GLU A 32 -3.15 2.03 -9.88
CA GLU A 32 -2.31 1.38 -8.87
C GLU A 32 -2.30 2.12 -7.54
N LEU A 33 -2.25 3.46 -7.56
CA LEU A 33 -2.40 4.26 -6.34
C LEU A 33 -3.74 3.97 -5.64
N GLN A 34 -4.84 3.86 -6.39
CA GLN A 34 -6.14 3.47 -5.84
C GLN A 34 -6.11 2.05 -5.25
N ASN A 35 -5.43 1.10 -5.91
CA ASN A 35 -5.29 -0.26 -5.40
C ASN A 35 -4.52 -0.31 -4.08
N ILE A 36 -3.46 0.50 -3.94
CA ILE A 36 -2.66 0.56 -2.70
C ILE A 36 -3.50 1.14 -1.55
N MET A 37 -4.21 2.24 -1.80
CA MET A 37 -5.10 2.84 -0.79
C MET A 37 -6.21 1.87 -0.37
N LYS A 38 -6.79 1.13 -1.33
CA LYS A 38 -7.79 0.10 -1.04
C LYS A 38 -7.21 -1.03 -0.20
N PHE A 39 -6.03 -1.51 -0.55
CA PHE A 39 -5.33 -2.53 0.23
C PHE A 39 -5.07 -2.05 1.67
N GLU A 40 -4.58 -0.83 1.86
CA GLU A 40 -4.36 -0.26 3.19
C GLU A 40 -5.64 -0.24 4.04
N GLN A 41 -6.75 0.22 3.45
CA GLN A 41 -8.05 0.26 4.12
C GLN A 41 -8.56 -1.15 4.47
N GLU A 42 -8.39 -2.12 3.58
CA GLU A 42 -8.80 -3.51 3.83
C GLU A 42 -7.95 -4.16 4.92
N SER A 43 -6.63 -3.95 4.92
CA SER A 43 -5.74 -4.39 5.99
C SER A 43 -6.12 -3.77 7.33
N LEU A 44 -6.38 -2.46 7.38
CA LEU A 44 -6.79 -1.77 8.59
C LEU A 44 -8.11 -2.34 9.15
N LYS A 45 -9.12 -2.57 8.30
CA LYS A 45 -10.39 -3.19 8.72
C LYS A 45 -10.19 -4.58 9.32
N LYS A 46 -9.30 -5.41 8.74
CA LYS A 46 -8.97 -6.73 9.29
C LYS A 46 -8.30 -6.61 10.66
N ILE A 47 -7.33 -5.69 10.80
CA ILE A 47 -6.62 -5.46 12.06
C ILE A 47 -7.58 -4.93 13.15
N GLU A 48 -8.51 -4.03 12.81
CA GLU A 48 -9.55 -3.55 13.73
C GLU A 48 -10.55 -4.65 14.12
N GLY A 49 -10.89 -5.55 13.18
CA GLY A 49 -11.67 -6.75 13.48
C GLY A 49 -10.97 -7.63 14.52
N PHE A 50 -9.66 -7.82 14.35
CA PHE A 50 -8.81 -8.55 15.28
C PHE A 50 -8.71 -7.85 16.66
N GLU A 51 -8.56 -6.52 16.70
CA GLU A 51 -8.54 -5.72 17.95
C GLU A 51 -9.82 -5.92 18.79
N LYS A 52 -10.97 -6.10 18.14
CA LYS A 52 -12.24 -6.39 18.83
C LYS A 52 -12.29 -7.79 19.43
N MET A 53 -11.50 -8.73 18.91
CA MET A 53 -11.48 -10.14 19.34
C MET A 53 -10.35 -10.46 20.31
N GLN A 54 -9.20 -9.78 20.22
CA GLN A 54 -8.04 -9.96 21.10
C GLN A 54 -7.61 -8.67 21.78
N LYS A 55 -7.43 -8.71 23.11
CA LYS A 55 -6.99 -7.57 23.93
C LYS A 55 -5.47 -7.30 23.91
N ASN A 56 -4.74 -7.75 22.88
CA ASN A 56 -3.30 -7.49 22.79
C ASN A 56 -3.02 -6.26 21.91
N GLN A 57 -3.01 -5.09 22.55
CA GLN A 57 -2.84 -3.81 21.87
C GLN A 57 -1.48 -3.67 21.18
N ASP A 58 -0.42 -4.28 21.73
CA ASP A 58 0.92 -4.19 21.16
C ASP A 58 0.99 -4.86 19.79
N VAL A 59 0.35 -6.03 19.66
CA VAL A 59 0.23 -6.74 18.38
C VAL A 59 -0.57 -5.91 17.37
N VAL A 60 -1.69 -5.32 17.80
CA VAL A 60 -2.52 -4.46 16.94
C VAL A 60 -1.71 -3.25 16.45
N ASN A 61 -0.97 -2.59 17.35
CA ASN A 61 -0.14 -1.45 17.01
C ASN A 61 0.99 -1.84 16.03
N TYR A 62 1.62 -2.98 16.26
CA TYR A 62 2.62 -3.53 15.35
C TYR A 62 2.05 -3.79 13.95
N LEU A 63 0.89 -4.44 13.85
CA LEU A 63 0.22 -4.71 12.58
C LEU A 63 -0.15 -3.42 11.83
N LYS A 64 -0.71 -2.42 12.54
CA LYS A 64 -1.03 -1.10 11.95
C LYS A 64 0.24 -0.42 11.42
N MET A 65 1.33 -0.48 12.17
CA MET A 65 2.62 0.10 11.78
C MET A 65 3.20 -0.55 10.52
N ILE A 66 3.27 -1.88 10.46
CA ILE A 66 3.86 -2.56 9.28
C ILE A 66 3.00 -2.39 8.03
N SER A 67 1.67 -2.34 8.18
CA SER A 67 0.74 -2.10 7.08
C SER A 67 0.99 -0.71 6.48
N LYS A 68 0.95 0.33 7.32
CA LYS A 68 1.20 1.72 6.94
C LYS A 68 2.59 1.93 6.33
N ASN A 69 3.64 1.36 6.93
CA ASN A 69 5.00 1.52 6.41
C ASN A 69 5.16 0.88 5.03
N THR A 70 4.48 -0.24 4.78
CA THR A 70 4.53 -0.94 3.49
C THR A 70 3.83 -0.13 2.41
N THR A 71 2.60 0.34 2.67
CA THR A 71 1.80 1.11 1.72
C THR A 71 2.40 2.49 1.46
N GLN A 72 2.87 3.18 2.50
CA GLN A 72 3.49 4.50 2.37
C GLN A 72 4.74 4.46 1.49
N ARG A 73 5.59 3.43 1.65
CA ARG A 73 6.78 3.26 0.81
C ARG A 73 6.41 3.10 -0.66
N GLU A 74 5.41 2.27 -0.95
CA GLU A 74 4.94 2.03 -2.31
C GLU A 74 4.30 3.29 -2.92
N ILE A 75 3.50 4.02 -2.13
CA ILE A 75 2.89 5.28 -2.55
C ILE A 75 3.95 6.31 -2.91
N THR A 76 4.98 6.49 -2.07
CA THR A 76 6.04 7.47 -2.33
C THR A 76 6.80 7.15 -3.62
N GLU A 77 7.15 5.88 -3.83
CA GLU A 77 7.82 5.44 -5.06
C GLU A 77 6.97 5.73 -6.31
N ILE A 78 5.67 5.42 -6.26
CA ILE A 78 4.76 5.64 -7.39
C ILE A 78 4.51 7.13 -7.63
N GLN A 79 4.34 7.93 -6.57
CA GLN A 79 3.99 9.35 -6.68
C GLN A 79 5.09 10.13 -7.40
N GLU A 80 6.36 9.85 -7.13
CA GLU A 80 7.48 10.50 -7.82
C GLU A 80 7.43 10.23 -9.34
N ILE A 81 7.16 8.99 -9.74
CA ILE A 81 7.07 8.58 -11.15
C ILE A 81 5.83 9.19 -11.80
N TYR A 82 4.70 9.19 -11.09
CA TYR A 82 3.45 9.74 -11.56
C TYR A 82 3.56 11.22 -11.88
N LEU A 83 4.14 12.02 -10.97
CA LEU A 83 4.34 13.45 -11.17
C LEU A 83 5.25 13.74 -12.36
N LYS A 84 6.40 13.03 -12.48
CA LYS A 84 7.30 13.16 -13.64
C LYS A 84 6.59 12.91 -14.97
N LYS A 85 5.74 11.87 -15.03
CA LYS A 85 4.97 11.54 -16.24
C LYS A 85 3.92 12.59 -16.55
N ILE A 86 3.19 13.07 -15.54
CA ILE A 86 2.23 14.16 -15.71
C ILE A 86 2.92 15.40 -16.28
N ASP A 87 4.06 15.77 -15.71
CA ASP A 87 4.86 16.90 -16.17
C ASP A 87 5.28 16.72 -17.63
N SER A 88 5.81 15.55 -18.00
CA SER A 88 6.28 15.29 -19.37
C SER A 88 5.17 15.18 -20.41
N GLU A 89 4.04 14.53 -20.08
CA GLU A 89 2.99 14.21 -21.04
C GLU A 89 1.98 15.35 -21.21
N TYR A 90 1.76 16.16 -20.17
CA TYR A 90 0.65 17.12 -20.14
C TYR A 90 1.06 18.57 -19.86
N LEU A 91 2.17 18.83 -19.15
CA LEU A 91 2.52 20.20 -18.71
C LEU A 91 3.71 20.80 -19.47
N ASN A 92 4.71 20.00 -19.81
CA ASN A 92 5.90 20.39 -20.56
C ASN A 92 5.85 19.99 -22.04
N SER A 93 4.69 19.59 -22.57
CA SER A 93 4.50 19.22 -23.99
C SER A 93 4.51 20.42 -24.94
N LYS A 94 5.21 21.50 -24.60
CA LYS A 94 5.24 22.76 -25.35
C LYS A 94 6.52 22.91 -26.15
#